data_AF-U5IJM9-F1
#
_entry.id   AF-U5IJM9-F1
#
_cell.length_a   1.000
_cell.length_b   1.000
_cell.length_c   1.000
_cell.angle_alpha   90.00
_cell.angle_beta   90.00
_cell.angle_gamma   90.00
#
_symmetry.space_group_name_H-M   'P 1'
#
loop_
_entity.id
_entity.type
_entity.pdbx_description
1 polymer ?
#
loop_
_entity_poly.entity_id
_entity_poly.type
_entity_poly.pdbx_seq_one_letter_code
_entity_poly.pdbx_strand_id
1 'polypeptide(L)'
;ITSANNLLAAMLDNHIMQGNALRIDTKQIVWKRCLDMNDRALRNIIVGLGKKSDGVAREDHFIITVASEIMAILCLAENLADLKARLARIIVAYNADGQPVTADDLKATGAMAALLKEAIKPNLIQTVEHSPAIVHGGPFANIAHGCNSVRATRMALKLADYTVTEAGFGADLGAQKFFDIKCRIAGLSPACVVLVATVRALKYNGGVKKDSLSTPDVEAVKRGIVNLEKHVENIQKYNVPCVVTLNRFTSDSDEELAYVKSFCEGKGASFALSEVWGKGGDGGLELAAAVQASIASGEANGQKFQVLYPDDLPLKEKISIIAKEIYGAENISFDAEAAKQLRRIEKLGFAHFPV
;
A
#
# COMPACT_ATOMS: atom_id res chain seq x y z
N ILE A 1 0.87 -17.91 -2.02
CA ILE A 1 1.36 -16.84 -2.92
C ILE A 1 2.66 -17.24 -3.59
N THR A 2 3.73 -17.53 -2.83
CA THR A 2 5.04 -17.97 -3.36
C THR A 2 4.91 -19.09 -4.40
N SER A 3 4.13 -20.13 -4.10
CA SER A 3 3.91 -21.25 -5.02
C SER A 3 3.25 -20.83 -6.33
N ALA A 4 2.25 -19.94 -6.30
CA ALA A 4 1.59 -19.45 -7.51
C ALA A 4 2.53 -18.59 -8.36
N ASN A 5 3.34 -17.74 -7.72
CA ASN A 5 4.32 -16.89 -8.40
C ASN A 5 5.40 -17.74 -9.11
N ASN A 6 5.94 -18.72 -8.39
CA ASN A 6 7.00 -19.57 -8.91
C ASN A 6 6.48 -20.62 -9.90
N LEU A 7 5.20 -21.02 -9.81
CA LEU A 7 4.53 -21.77 -10.87
C LEU A 7 4.52 -20.97 -12.18
N LEU A 8 4.13 -19.69 -12.15
CA LEU A 8 4.13 -18.85 -13.35
C LEU A 8 5.53 -18.70 -13.94
N ALA A 9 6.54 -18.48 -13.10
CA ALA A 9 7.93 -18.43 -13.55
C ALA A 9 8.40 -19.76 -14.17
N ALA A 10 8.04 -20.90 -13.57
CA ALA A 10 8.37 -22.21 -14.10
C ALA A 10 7.66 -22.50 -15.43
N MET A 11 6.39 -22.14 -15.56
CA MET A 11 5.61 -22.30 -16.80
C MET A 11 6.16 -21.41 -17.92
N LEU A 12 6.61 -20.20 -17.60
CA LEU A 12 7.27 -19.30 -18.55
C LEU A 12 8.54 -19.93 -19.12
N ASP A 13 9.47 -20.39 -18.27
CA ASP A 13 10.73 -20.98 -18.73
C ASP A 13 10.50 -22.32 -19.45
N ASN A 14 9.51 -23.10 -19.00
CA ASN A 14 9.10 -24.33 -19.70
C ASN A 14 8.54 -24.03 -21.10
N HIS A 15 7.71 -23.00 -21.26
CA HIS A 15 7.19 -22.60 -22.57
C HIS A 15 8.31 -22.22 -23.54
N ILE A 16 9.31 -21.48 -23.06
CA ILE A 16 10.48 -21.12 -23.86
C ILE A 16 11.24 -22.39 -24.28
N MET A 17 11.46 -23.32 -23.36
CA MET A 17 12.17 -24.58 -23.61
C MET A 17 11.43 -25.49 -24.61
N GLN A 18 10.10 -25.55 -24.55
CA GLN A 18 9.27 -26.42 -25.39
C GLN A 18 8.98 -25.87 -26.80
N GLY A 19 9.75 -24.86 -27.23
CA GLY A 19 9.69 -24.32 -28.60
C GLY A 19 9.29 -22.85 -28.69
N ASN A 20 9.04 -22.17 -27.56
CA ASN A 20 8.81 -20.73 -27.47
C ASN A 20 7.80 -20.20 -28.52
N ALA A 21 6.64 -20.85 -28.66
CA ALA A 21 5.65 -20.50 -29.68
C ALA A 21 5.13 -19.05 -29.58
N LEU A 22 5.25 -18.43 -28.40
CA LEU A 22 4.90 -17.03 -28.15
C LEU A 22 6.03 -16.04 -28.49
N ARG A 23 7.17 -16.54 -28.99
CA ARG A 23 8.35 -15.76 -29.38
C ARG A 23 8.83 -14.81 -28.26
N ILE A 24 8.80 -15.27 -27.01
CA ILE A 24 9.24 -14.49 -25.85
C ILE A 24 10.70 -14.11 -26.02
N ASP A 25 11.02 -12.82 -25.88
CA ASP A 25 12.39 -12.33 -25.78
C ASP A 25 12.88 -12.50 -24.33
N THR A 26 13.90 -13.31 -24.12
CA THR A 26 14.45 -13.60 -22.79
C THR A 26 15.04 -12.37 -22.09
N LYS A 27 15.38 -11.32 -22.85
CA LYS A 27 15.84 -10.03 -22.30
C LYS A 27 14.69 -9.11 -21.90
N GLN A 28 13.46 -9.45 -22.25
CA GLN A 28 12.25 -8.66 -21.96
C GLN A 28 11.29 -9.39 -21.00
N ILE A 29 11.80 -10.32 -20.18
CA ILE A 29 11.05 -10.96 -19.11
C ILE A 29 10.99 -10.03 -17.89
N VAL A 30 9.78 -9.57 -17.57
CA VAL A 30 9.51 -8.69 -16.43
C VAL A 30 9.13 -9.46 -15.17
N TRP A 31 8.57 -10.68 -15.33
CA TRP A 31 8.21 -11.55 -14.21
C TRP A 31 9.44 -12.05 -13.46
N LYS A 32 9.43 -11.95 -12.13
CA LYS A 32 10.51 -12.41 -11.26
C LYS A 32 10.05 -13.58 -10.39
N ARG A 33 11.02 -14.42 -9.97
CA ARG A 33 10.77 -15.44 -8.95
C ARG A 33 10.61 -14.79 -7.58
N CYS A 34 10.04 -15.50 -6.60
CA CYS A 34 9.94 -14.97 -5.25
C CYS A 34 10.20 -16.02 -4.17
N LEU A 35 10.66 -15.55 -3.02
CA LEU A 35 10.88 -16.35 -1.82
C LEU A 35 10.66 -15.47 -0.59
N ASP A 36 10.01 -15.98 0.45
CA ASP A 36 9.83 -15.23 1.69
C ASP A 36 11.04 -15.39 2.63
N MET A 37 12.17 -14.84 2.19
CA MET A 37 13.43 -14.87 2.92
C MET A 37 14.24 -13.62 2.60
N ASN A 38 14.94 -13.09 3.60
CA ASN A 38 15.86 -11.96 3.42
C ASN A 38 17.19 -12.43 2.80
N ASP A 39 17.13 -12.93 1.57
CA ASP A 39 18.29 -13.49 0.87
C ASP A 39 18.82 -12.54 -0.21
N ARG A 40 19.92 -11.83 0.12
CA ARG A 40 20.54 -10.89 -0.82
C ARG A 40 21.23 -11.58 -2.00
N ALA A 41 21.61 -12.86 -1.88
CA ALA A 41 22.37 -13.57 -2.89
C ALA A 41 21.53 -13.88 -4.14
N LEU A 42 20.21 -13.92 -3.99
CA LEU A 42 19.27 -14.20 -5.08
C LEU A 42 18.81 -12.96 -5.85
N ARG A 43 19.37 -11.77 -5.54
CA ARG A 43 18.98 -10.52 -6.21
C ARG A 43 19.31 -10.53 -7.71
N ASN A 44 20.49 -11.03 -8.08
CA ASN A 44 20.92 -11.14 -9.47
C ASN A 44 21.47 -12.55 -9.70
N ILE A 45 20.79 -13.34 -10.53
CA ILE A 45 21.19 -14.71 -10.82
C ILE A 45 21.14 -14.99 -12.31
N ILE A 46 21.78 -16.08 -12.72
CA ILE A 46 21.60 -16.67 -14.04
C ILE A 46 20.93 -18.03 -13.85
N VAL A 47 19.81 -18.26 -14.52
CA VAL A 47 19.05 -19.52 -14.48
C VAL A 47 19.18 -20.26 -15.81
N GLY A 48 18.77 -21.54 -15.85
CA GLY A 48 18.78 -22.34 -17.08
C GLY A 48 20.19 -22.69 -17.58
N LEU A 49 21.18 -22.73 -16.67
CA LEU A 49 22.52 -23.23 -16.96
C LEU A 49 22.54 -24.77 -16.92
N GLY A 50 23.54 -25.38 -17.56
CA GLY A 50 23.74 -26.82 -17.58
C GLY A 50 23.63 -27.41 -18.98
N LYS A 51 22.99 -28.57 -19.09
CA LYS A 51 22.75 -29.26 -20.36
C LYS A 51 21.64 -28.56 -21.14
N LYS A 52 21.53 -28.86 -22.44
CA LYS A 52 20.42 -28.39 -23.30
C LYS A 52 19.04 -28.73 -22.72
N SER A 53 18.91 -29.84 -21.98
CA SER A 53 17.67 -30.25 -21.30
C SER A 53 17.27 -29.38 -20.11
N ASP A 54 18.20 -28.59 -19.56
CA ASP A 54 18.06 -27.94 -18.25
C ASP A 54 17.49 -26.51 -18.39
N GLY A 55 17.36 -26.00 -19.61
CA GLY A 55 16.67 -24.76 -19.95
C GLY A 55 17.44 -23.84 -20.88
N VAL A 56 16.97 -22.59 -20.97
CA VAL A 56 17.62 -21.51 -21.72
C VAL A 56 18.25 -20.54 -20.74
N ALA A 57 19.55 -20.32 -20.89
CA ALA A 57 20.30 -19.42 -20.01
C ALA A 57 19.78 -17.98 -20.11
N ARG A 58 19.46 -17.37 -18.97
CA ARG A 58 19.06 -15.96 -18.88
C ARG A 58 19.31 -15.37 -17.50
N GLU A 59 19.37 -14.05 -17.43
CA GLU A 59 19.35 -13.32 -16.16
C GLU A 59 17.96 -13.42 -15.51
N ASP A 60 17.95 -13.54 -14.18
CA ASP A 60 16.74 -13.54 -13.38
C ASP A 60 16.97 -12.95 -11.99
N HIS A 61 15.88 -12.68 -11.27
CA HIS A 61 15.92 -12.09 -9.94
C HIS A 61 14.90 -12.78 -9.03
N PHE A 62 15.20 -12.85 -7.74
CA PHE A 62 14.20 -13.12 -6.70
C PHE A 62 13.77 -11.83 -6.00
N ILE A 63 12.47 -11.72 -5.75
CA ILE A 63 11.88 -10.73 -4.87
C ILE A 63 11.36 -11.40 -3.59
N ILE A 64 11.24 -10.64 -2.50
CA ILE A 64 10.53 -11.14 -1.32
C ILE A 64 9.06 -11.40 -1.68
N THR A 65 8.42 -12.44 -1.14
CA THR A 65 7.06 -12.87 -1.58
C THR A 65 6.03 -11.74 -1.53
N VAL A 66 6.09 -10.86 -0.53
CA VAL A 66 5.17 -9.72 -0.37
C VAL A 66 5.31 -8.64 -1.46
N ALA A 67 6.40 -8.66 -2.22
CA ALA A 67 6.62 -7.78 -3.37
C ALA A 67 6.02 -8.33 -4.68
N SER A 68 5.52 -9.57 -4.68
CA SER A 68 4.88 -10.17 -5.87
C SER A 68 3.59 -9.45 -6.25
N GLU A 69 3.37 -9.26 -7.56
CA GLU A 69 2.08 -8.77 -8.07
C GLU A 69 0.91 -9.68 -7.67
N ILE A 70 1.14 -10.98 -7.43
CA ILE A 70 0.12 -11.89 -6.91
C ILE A 70 -0.35 -11.46 -5.52
N MET A 71 0.53 -10.91 -4.67
CA MET A 71 0.13 -10.36 -3.37
C MET A 71 -0.79 -9.14 -3.56
N ALA A 72 -0.44 -8.22 -4.46
CA ALA A 72 -1.28 -7.06 -4.77
C ALA A 72 -2.64 -7.48 -5.34
N ILE A 73 -2.66 -8.44 -6.26
CA ILE A 73 -3.88 -9.01 -6.85
C ILE A 73 -4.75 -9.69 -5.79
N LEU A 74 -4.17 -10.49 -4.90
CA LEU A 74 -4.91 -11.12 -3.80
C LEU A 74 -5.53 -10.08 -2.86
N CYS A 75 -4.83 -8.96 -2.63
CA CYS A 75 -5.33 -7.89 -1.79
C CYS A 75 -6.41 -7.04 -2.47
N LEU A 76 -6.44 -6.95 -3.80
CA LEU A 76 -7.43 -6.15 -4.53
C LEU A 76 -8.60 -6.96 -5.08
N ALA A 77 -8.51 -8.29 -5.12
CA ALA A 77 -9.56 -9.14 -5.66
C ALA A 77 -10.81 -9.16 -4.77
N GLU A 78 -11.99 -9.04 -5.35
CA GLU A 78 -13.26 -9.10 -4.61
C GLU A 78 -13.72 -10.52 -4.31
N ASN A 79 -13.41 -11.46 -5.20
CA ASN A 79 -13.81 -12.86 -5.13
C ASN A 79 -12.86 -13.73 -5.99
N LEU A 80 -13.08 -15.05 -6.00
CA LEU A 80 -12.21 -15.97 -6.74
C LEU A 80 -12.26 -15.77 -8.27
N ALA A 81 -13.41 -15.35 -8.81
CA ALA A 81 -13.54 -15.07 -10.24
C ALA A 81 -12.76 -13.81 -10.63
N ASP A 82 -12.86 -12.73 -9.83
CA ASP A 82 -12.06 -11.52 -10.02
C ASP A 82 -10.57 -11.79 -9.83
N LEU A 83 -10.18 -12.60 -8.82
CA LEU A 83 -8.80 -13.06 -8.65
C LEU A 83 -8.29 -13.72 -9.93
N LYS A 84 -9.05 -14.68 -10.48
CA LYS A 84 -8.69 -15.38 -11.72
C LYS A 84 -8.55 -14.42 -12.90
N ALA A 85 -9.48 -13.47 -13.05
CA ALA A 85 -9.45 -12.48 -14.12
C ALA A 85 -8.23 -11.55 -14.01
N ARG A 86 -7.85 -11.14 -12.80
CA ARG A 86 -6.64 -10.34 -12.54
C ARG A 86 -5.36 -11.12 -12.82
N LEU A 87 -5.28 -12.36 -12.37
CA LEU A 87 -4.14 -13.24 -12.64
C LEU A 87 -3.92 -13.43 -14.15
N ALA A 88 -5.00 -13.57 -14.94
CA ALA A 88 -4.92 -13.73 -16.39
C ALA A 88 -4.25 -12.54 -17.09
N ARG A 89 -4.42 -11.32 -16.56
CA ARG A 89 -3.93 -10.07 -17.16
C ARG A 89 -2.48 -9.73 -16.79
N ILE A 90 -1.84 -10.48 -15.90
CA ILE A 90 -0.44 -10.28 -15.53
C ILE A 90 0.42 -10.35 -16.79
N ILE A 91 1.19 -9.29 -17.07
CA ILE A 91 2.19 -9.29 -18.13
C ILE A 91 3.47 -9.89 -17.57
N VAL A 92 3.93 -10.99 -18.18
CA VAL A 92 5.11 -11.71 -17.71
C VAL A 92 6.36 -11.41 -18.51
N ALA A 93 6.19 -11.08 -19.79
CA ALA A 93 7.27 -10.76 -20.71
C ALA A 93 6.75 -9.96 -21.91
N TYR A 94 7.67 -9.59 -22.80
CA TYR A 94 7.33 -9.13 -24.14
C TYR A 94 7.94 -10.06 -25.19
N ASN A 95 7.23 -10.26 -26.30
CA ASN A 95 7.73 -11.05 -27.42
C ASN A 95 8.70 -10.25 -28.30
N ALA A 96 9.28 -10.91 -29.29
CA ALA A 96 10.22 -10.30 -30.25
C ALA A 96 9.62 -9.13 -31.05
N ASP A 97 8.29 -9.04 -31.15
CA ASP A 97 7.58 -7.94 -31.80
C ASP A 97 7.19 -6.81 -30.80
N GLY A 98 7.58 -6.94 -29.54
CA GLY A 98 7.33 -5.97 -28.46
C GLY A 98 5.94 -6.05 -27.83
N GLN A 99 5.12 -7.04 -28.21
CA GLN A 99 3.77 -7.24 -27.68
C GLN A 99 3.82 -7.92 -26.30
N PRO A 100 2.90 -7.56 -25.39
CA PRO A 100 2.84 -8.19 -24.07
C PRO A 100 2.46 -9.66 -24.17
N VAL A 101 3.13 -10.50 -23.38
CA VAL A 101 2.77 -11.89 -23.14
C VAL A 101 2.23 -11.99 -21.73
N THR A 102 1.04 -12.56 -21.58
CA THR A 102 0.31 -12.65 -20.32
C THR A 102 0.44 -14.02 -19.66
N ALA A 103 0.03 -14.11 -18.39
CA ALA A 103 -0.08 -15.39 -17.71
C ALA A 103 -1.15 -16.31 -18.33
N ASP A 104 -2.17 -15.75 -18.99
CA ASP A 104 -3.20 -16.54 -19.68
C ASP A 104 -2.70 -17.12 -21.01
N ASP A 105 -1.82 -16.41 -21.72
CA ASP A 105 -1.13 -16.94 -22.91
C ASP A 105 -0.29 -18.18 -22.58
N LEU A 106 0.27 -18.21 -21.37
CA LEU A 106 0.98 -19.36 -20.80
C LEU A 106 0.06 -20.42 -20.19
N LYS A 107 -1.26 -20.19 -20.19
CA LYS A 107 -2.29 -21.07 -19.59
C LYS A 107 -2.09 -21.32 -18.09
N ALA A 108 -1.45 -20.38 -17.39
CA ALA A 108 -1.13 -20.52 -15.96
C ALA A 108 -2.28 -20.12 -15.02
N THR A 109 -3.23 -19.33 -15.51
CA THR A 109 -4.30 -18.69 -14.72
C THR A 109 -5.06 -19.65 -13.82
N GLY A 110 -5.54 -20.77 -14.37
CA GLY A 110 -6.35 -21.74 -13.62
C GLY A 110 -5.57 -22.41 -12.49
N ALA A 111 -4.33 -22.80 -12.76
CA ALA A 111 -3.47 -23.45 -11.77
C ALA A 111 -3.03 -22.49 -10.66
N MET A 112 -2.71 -21.23 -11.00
CA MET A 112 -2.45 -20.20 -9.99
C MET A 112 -3.69 -19.95 -9.11
N ALA A 113 -4.88 -19.82 -9.70
CA ALA A 113 -6.12 -19.63 -8.94
C ALA A 113 -6.41 -20.82 -8.00
N ALA A 114 -6.13 -22.06 -8.45
CA ALA A 114 -6.27 -23.25 -7.61
C ALA A 114 -5.34 -23.20 -6.38
N LEU A 115 -4.07 -22.79 -6.55
CA LEU A 115 -3.11 -22.62 -5.46
C LEU A 115 -3.50 -21.51 -4.47
N LEU A 116 -4.36 -20.57 -4.87
CA LEU A 116 -4.81 -19.44 -4.07
C LEU A 116 -6.24 -19.60 -3.54
N LYS A 117 -6.93 -20.70 -3.85
CA LYS A 117 -8.34 -20.94 -3.52
C LYS A 117 -8.64 -20.81 -2.02
N GLU A 118 -7.76 -21.36 -1.19
CA GLU A 118 -7.90 -21.25 0.27
C GLU A 118 -7.28 -19.93 0.78
N ALA A 119 -6.16 -19.52 0.19
CA ALA A 119 -5.44 -18.31 0.58
C ALA A 119 -6.21 -17.00 0.36
N ILE A 120 -7.27 -16.99 -0.45
CA ILE A 120 -8.12 -15.82 -0.67
C ILE A 120 -9.16 -15.62 0.46
N LYS A 121 -9.29 -16.57 1.39
CA LYS A 121 -10.23 -16.48 2.52
C LYS A 121 -9.59 -15.69 3.68
N PRO A 122 -10.24 -14.62 4.19
CA PRO A 122 -9.72 -13.87 5.33
C PRO A 122 -9.55 -14.73 6.60
N ASN A 123 -8.48 -14.47 7.36
CA ASN A 123 -8.21 -15.20 8.61
C ASN A 123 -8.75 -14.40 9.80
N LEU A 124 -9.65 -15.02 10.57
CA LEU A 124 -10.15 -14.46 11.82
C LEU A 124 -9.23 -14.86 12.98
N ILE A 125 -8.81 -13.87 13.74
CA ILE A 125 -8.10 -13.99 15.01
C ILE A 125 -8.77 -13.04 16.03
N GLN A 126 -8.12 -12.83 17.18
CA GLN A 126 -8.60 -11.91 18.21
C GLN A 126 -7.46 -11.08 18.80
N THR A 127 -7.79 -9.90 19.32
CA THR A 127 -6.87 -9.09 20.13
C THR A 127 -6.67 -9.70 21.52
N VAL A 128 -5.77 -9.11 22.31
CA VAL A 128 -5.55 -9.50 23.72
C VAL A 128 -6.79 -9.33 24.61
N GLU A 129 -7.73 -8.48 24.20
CA GLU A 129 -9.02 -8.24 24.86
C GLU A 129 -10.18 -8.90 24.11
N HIS A 130 -9.89 -9.93 23.32
CA HIS A 130 -10.90 -10.77 22.65
C HIS A 130 -11.76 -10.02 21.60
N SER A 131 -11.34 -8.83 21.15
CA SER A 131 -11.99 -8.17 20.02
C SER A 131 -11.66 -8.91 18.72
N PRO A 132 -12.63 -9.16 17.82
CA PRO A 132 -12.37 -9.80 16.54
C PRO A 132 -11.37 -9.01 15.68
N ALA A 133 -10.39 -9.70 15.09
CA ALA A 133 -9.42 -9.10 14.18
C ALA A 133 -9.23 -9.96 12.93
N ILE A 134 -9.21 -9.34 11.75
CA ILE A 134 -9.01 -10.04 10.48
C ILE A 134 -7.63 -9.70 9.92
N VAL A 135 -6.77 -10.71 9.80
CA VAL A 135 -5.41 -10.56 9.23
C VAL A 135 -5.36 -11.25 7.87
N HIS A 136 -5.27 -10.47 6.78
CA HIS A 136 -5.30 -11.04 5.44
C HIS A 136 -4.67 -10.11 4.39
N GLY A 137 -3.66 -10.64 3.69
CA GLY A 137 -2.86 -9.88 2.73
C GLY A 137 -1.76 -9.06 3.40
N GLY A 138 -0.82 -8.59 2.60
CA GLY A 138 0.31 -7.78 3.07
C GLY A 138 1.23 -7.39 1.91
N PRO A 139 0.77 -6.56 0.96
CA PRO A 139 1.60 -6.05 -0.11
C PRO A 139 2.50 -4.94 0.43
N PHE A 140 3.61 -4.68 -0.25
CA PHE A 140 4.41 -3.49 0.05
C PHE A 140 3.63 -2.19 -0.19
N ALA A 141 4.02 -1.13 0.53
CA ALA A 141 3.45 0.21 0.43
C ALA A 141 4.24 1.15 -0.50
N ASN A 142 5.36 0.69 -1.08
CA ASN A 142 6.13 1.45 -2.08
C ASN A 142 5.75 1.05 -3.52
N ILE A 143 6.01 -0.20 -3.92
CA ILE A 143 5.71 -0.73 -5.25
C ILE A 143 4.27 -1.25 -5.40
N ALA A 144 3.51 -1.25 -4.31
CA ALA A 144 2.09 -1.59 -4.27
C ALA A 144 1.37 -0.67 -3.24
N HIS A 145 0.13 -1.00 -2.92
CA HIS A 145 -0.78 -0.12 -2.17
C HIS A 145 -0.72 -0.27 -0.65
N GLY A 146 0.05 -1.22 -0.11
CA GLY A 146 0.33 -1.27 1.33
C GLY A 146 -0.85 -1.53 2.27
N CYS A 147 -1.94 -2.15 1.79
CA CYS A 147 -3.14 -2.38 2.61
C CYS A 147 -3.45 -3.88 2.73
N ASN A 148 -4.19 -4.25 3.78
CA ASN A 148 -4.84 -5.56 3.84
C ASN A 148 -5.89 -5.72 2.72
N SER A 149 -6.36 -6.94 2.50
CA SER A 149 -7.23 -7.23 1.37
C SER A 149 -8.59 -6.52 1.40
N VAL A 150 -9.12 -6.18 0.23
CA VAL A 150 -10.49 -5.71 0.00
C VAL A 150 -11.52 -6.68 0.58
N ARG A 151 -11.33 -7.99 0.41
CA ARG A 151 -12.24 -8.99 0.99
C ARG A 151 -12.33 -8.92 2.50
N ALA A 152 -11.21 -8.78 3.19
CA ALA A 152 -11.18 -8.65 4.64
C ALA A 152 -11.90 -7.37 5.10
N THR A 153 -11.60 -6.23 4.47
CA THR A 153 -12.26 -4.96 4.79
C THR A 153 -13.77 -5.03 4.53
N ARG A 154 -14.22 -5.56 3.39
CA ARG A 154 -15.67 -5.69 3.09
C ARG A 154 -16.37 -6.68 4.01
N MET A 155 -15.71 -7.77 4.38
CA MET A 155 -16.24 -8.73 5.35
C MET A 155 -16.43 -8.06 6.71
N ALA A 156 -15.42 -7.33 7.21
CA ALA A 156 -15.53 -6.60 8.47
C ALA A 156 -16.64 -5.54 8.44
N LEU A 157 -16.75 -4.76 7.36
CA LEU A 157 -17.82 -3.76 7.18
C LEU A 157 -19.24 -4.35 7.16
N LYS A 158 -19.39 -5.66 6.92
CA LYS A 158 -20.69 -6.35 6.98
C LYS A 158 -20.97 -7.00 8.32
N LEU A 159 -19.96 -7.15 9.18
CA LEU A 159 -20.06 -7.88 10.44
C LEU A 159 -19.97 -6.97 11.68
N ALA A 160 -19.49 -5.74 11.53
CA ALA A 160 -19.27 -4.80 12.63
C ALA A 160 -19.76 -3.40 12.27
N ASP A 161 -20.18 -2.64 13.29
CA ASP A 161 -20.58 -1.23 13.16
C ASP A 161 -19.39 -0.33 12.80
N TYR A 162 -18.21 -0.64 13.34
CA TYR A 162 -16.96 0.04 13.06
C TYR A 162 -15.92 -0.96 12.54
N THR A 163 -15.30 -0.64 11.41
CA THR A 163 -14.17 -1.40 10.86
C THR A 163 -12.93 -0.51 10.84
N VAL A 164 -12.00 -0.78 11.75
CA VAL A 164 -10.69 -0.11 11.78
C VAL A 164 -9.73 -0.87 10.88
N THR A 165 -9.02 -0.14 10.01
CA THR A 165 -8.02 -0.68 9.09
C THR A 165 -6.85 0.29 8.97
N GLU A 166 -5.76 -0.15 8.38
CA GLU A 166 -4.52 0.62 8.29
C GLU A 166 -3.89 0.47 6.89
N ALA A 167 -2.95 1.37 6.60
CA ALA A 167 -2.09 1.32 5.43
C ALA A 167 -0.63 1.58 5.84
N GLY A 168 0.31 0.91 5.17
CA GLY A 168 1.73 0.98 5.53
C GLY A 168 2.39 2.33 5.21
N PHE A 169 3.47 2.64 5.94
CA PHE A 169 4.19 3.93 5.93
C PHE A 169 3.34 5.12 6.43
N GLY A 170 3.72 6.35 6.05
CA GLY A 170 2.98 7.57 6.39
C GLY A 170 1.78 7.81 5.48
N ALA A 171 1.00 8.85 5.78
CA ALA A 171 -0.19 9.19 5.01
C ALA A 171 0.12 9.68 3.58
N ASP A 172 1.35 10.11 3.33
CA ASP A 172 1.89 10.45 2.01
C ASP A 172 1.96 9.25 1.05
N LEU A 173 2.15 8.03 1.57
CA LEU A 173 2.18 6.80 0.78
C LEU A 173 0.98 5.91 1.06
N GLY A 174 0.82 5.46 2.30
CA GLY A 174 -0.19 4.48 2.68
C GLY A 174 -1.61 5.01 2.51
N ALA A 175 -1.91 6.16 3.11
CA ALA A 175 -3.25 6.74 3.02
C ALA A 175 -3.59 7.18 1.59
N GLN A 176 -2.66 7.85 0.89
CA GLN A 176 -2.83 8.20 -0.52
C GLN A 176 -3.21 6.97 -1.37
N LYS A 177 -2.48 5.86 -1.25
CA LYS A 177 -2.78 4.63 -1.99
C LYS A 177 -4.03 3.92 -1.50
N PHE A 178 -4.33 3.98 -0.21
CA PHE A 178 -5.59 3.47 0.31
C PHE A 178 -6.78 4.21 -0.32
N PHE A 179 -6.70 5.54 -0.48
CA PHE A 179 -7.75 6.34 -1.09
C PHE A 179 -7.79 6.20 -2.62
N ASP A 180 -6.68 6.49 -3.30
CA ASP A 180 -6.64 6.58 -4.76
C ASP A 180 -6.57 5.21 -5.45
N ILE A 181 -6.20 4.14 -4.75
CA ILE A 181 -6.17 2.77 -5.32
C ILE A 181 -7.24 1.90 -4.68
N LYS A 182 -7.15 1.62 -3.36
CA LYS A 182 -8.02 0.62 -2.73
C LYS A 182 -9.48 1.08 -2.67
N CYS A 183 -9.75 2.31 -2.19
CA CYS A 183 -11.11 2.84 -2.11
C CYS A 183 -11.73 3.03 -3.49
N ARG A 184 -10.95 3.60 -4.43
CA ARG A 184 -11.34 3.74 -5.84
C ARG A 184 -11.78 2.41 -6.47
N ILE A 185 -10.94 1.37 -6.35
CA ILE A 185 -11.22 0.06 -6.99
C ILE A 185 -12.35 -0.69 -6.28
N ALA A 186 -12.43 -0.61 -4.94
CA ALA A 186 -13.37 -1.41 -4.16
C ALA A 186 -14.68 -0.68 -3.83
N GLY A 187 -14.85 0.58 -4.25
CA GLY A 187 -16.01 1.41 -3.93
C GLY A 187 -16.17 1.64 -2.43
N LEU A 188 -15.06 1.81 -1.70
CA LEU A 188 -15.07 2.08 -0.26
C LEU A 188 -15.07 3.59 -0.01
N SER A 189 -15.76 4.01 1.05
CA SER A 189 -15.80 5.40 1.51
C SER A 189 -15.41 5.44 2.99
N PRO A 190 -14.20 5.94 3.33
CA PRO A 190 -13.76 6.06 4.71
C PRO A 190 -14.59 7.11 5.46
N ALA A 191 -15.02 6.80 6.68
CA ALA A 191 -15.81 7.71 7.51
C ALA A 191 -14.95 8.67 8.35
N CYS A 192 -13.73 8.25 8.69
CA CYS A 192 -12.77 9.03 9.47
C CYS A 192 -11.36 8.48 9.24
N VAL A 193 -10.36 9.32 9.41
CA VAL A 193 -8.94 8.96 9.44
C VAL A 193 -8.39 9.22 10.83
N VAL A 194 -7.58 8.29 11.33
CA VAL A 194 -6.74 8.49 12.52
C VAL A 194 -5.29 8.65 12.08
N LEU A 195 -4.72 9.83 12.30
CA LEU A 195 -3.30 10.11 12.06
C LEU A 195 -2.52 9.90 13.36
N VAL A 196 -1.71 8.84 13.39
CA VAL A 196 -0.88 8.49 14.55
C VAL A 196 0.44 9.24 14.51
N ALA A 197 0.80 9.92 15.60
CA ALA A 197 2.10 10.53 15.81
C ALA A 197 2.65 10.24 17.21
N THR A 198 3.90 10.64 17.46
CA THR A 198 4.54 10.60 18.78
C THR A 198 5.37 11.87 18.96
N VAL A 199 5.47 12.36 20.20
CA VAL A 199 6.33 13.51 20.53
C VAL A 199 7.77 13.28 20.08
N ARG A 200 8.28 12.06 20.29
CA ARG A 200 9.62 11.64 19.85
C ARG A 200 9.81 11.74 18.33
N ALA A 201 8.83 11.31 17.53
CA ALA A 201 8.91 11.44 16.07
C ALA A 201 8.88 12.91 15.63
N LEU A 202 8.08 13.75 16.29
CA LEU A 202 8.06 15.19 16.01
C LEU A 202 9.40 15.83 16.35
N LYS A 203 9.99 15.54 17.52
CA LYS A 203 11.35 16.01 17.86
C LYS A 203 12.41 15.55 16.86
N TYR A 204 12.32 14.30 16.39
CA TYR A 204 13.21 13.78 15.35
C TYR A 204 13.11 14.59 14.05
N ASN A 205 11.88 14.87 13.59
CA ASN A 205 11.65 15.75 12.44
C ASN A 205 12.12 17.20 12.70
N GLY A 206 12.12 17.64 13.96
CA GLY A 206 12.68 18.92 14.40
C GLY A 206 14.21 18.96 14.54
N GLY A 207 14.90 17.89 14.15
CA GLY A 207 16.37 17.80 14.10
C GLY A 207 17.04 17.13 15.31
N VAL A 208 16.27 16.59 16.27
CA VAL A 208 16.84 15.90 17.43
C VAL A 208 17.35 14.52 17.02
N LYS A 209 18.56 14.17 17.45
CA LYS A 209 19.15 12.86 17.18
C LYS A 209 18.39 11.74 17.88
N LYS A 210 18.38 10.55 17.27
CA LYS A 210 17.61 9.38 17.72
C LYS A 210 17.88 8.97 19.18
N ASP A 211 19.12 9.15 19.63
CA ASP A 211 19.61 8.85 20.98
C ASP A 211 19.25 9.91 22.03
N SER A 212 18.74 11.08 21.62
CA SER A 212 18.38 12.19 22.53
C SER A 212 16.88 12.46 22.62
N LEU A 213 16.03 11.59 22.07
CA LEU A 213 14.57 11.82 21.97
C LEU A 213 13.82 11.73 23.31
N SER A 214 14.44 11.20 24.36
CA SER A 214 13.80 11.03 25.68
C SER A 214 13.85 12.30 26.54
N THR A 215 14.64 13.31 26.17
CA THR A 215 14.69 14.58 26.87
C THR A 215 13.56 15.48 26.36
N PRO A 216 12.72 16.08 27.22
CA PRO A 216 11.71 17.04 26.81
C PRO A 216 12.32 18.23 26.06
N ASP A 217 11.76 18.57 24.89
CA ASP A 217 12.18 19.70 24.06
C ASP A 217 11.01 20.16 23.20
N VAL A 218 10.21 21.07 23.76
CA VAL A 218 9.02 21.62 23.09
C VAL A 218 9.41 22.36 21.82
N GLU A 219 10.53 23.08 21.80
CA GLU A 219 10.98 23.82 20.62
C GLU A 219 11.33 22.88 19.46
N ALA A 220 11.91 21.71 19.73
CA ALA A 220 12.06 20.67 18.73
C ALA A 220 10.72 20.14 18.22
N VAL A 221 9.73 19.95 19.10
CA VAL A 221 8.37 19.59 18.67
C VAL A 221 7.80 20.67 17.75
N LYS A 222 7.92 21.96 18.10
CA LYS A 222 7.46 23.08 17.24
C LYS A 222 8.11 23.07 15.87
N ARG A 223 9.43 22.82 15.79
CA ARG A 223 10.14 22.73 14.51
C ARG A 223 9.69 21.52 13.67
N GLY A 224 9.45 20.38 14.31
CA GLY A 224 9.06 19.14 13.61
C GLY A 224 7.58 19.00 13.32
N ILE A 225 6.72 19.86 13.89
CA ILE A 225 5.26 19.81 13.73
C ILE A 225 4.83 19.93 12.27
N VAL A 226 5.65 20.57 11.43
CA VAL A 226 5.42 20.77 9.99
C VAL A 226 5.19 19.46 9.23
N ASN A 227 5.77 18.35 9.71
CA ASN A 227 5.50 17.03 9.11
C ASN A 227 4.04 16.59 9.38
N LEU A 228 3.57 16.70 10.62
CA LEU A 228 2.20 16.36 10.99
C LEU A 228 1.19 17.32 10.35
N GLU A 229 1.51 18.62 10.32
CA GLU A 229 0.75 19.65 9.61
C GLU A 229 0.49 19.23 8.16
N LYS A 230 1.54 18.86 7.43
CA LYS A 230 1.42 18.45 6.03
C LYS A 230 0.55 17.19 5.87
N HIS A 231 0.65 16.23 6.79
CA HIS A 231 -0.21 15.05 6.75
C HIS A 231 -1.69 15.39 7.03
N VAL A 232 -1.98 16.28 7.98
CA VAL A 232 -3.35 16.76 8.24
C VAL A 232 -3.91 17.45 7.01
N GLU A 233 -3.16 18.37 6.40
CA GLU A 233 -3.54 19.04 5.15
C GLU A 233 -3.83 18.04 4.03
N ASN A 234 -2.99 17.01 3.89
CA ASN A 234 -3.17 15.99 2.86
C ASN A 234 -4.45 15.17 3.07
N ILE A 235 -4.79 14.81 4.31
CA ILE A 235 -6.04 14.10 4.61
C ILE A 235 -7.26 14.97 4.28
N GLN A 236 -7.21 16.26 4.60
CA GLN A 236 -8.30 17.20 4.30
C GLN A 236 -8.61 17.29 2.79
N LYS A 237 -7.64 17.04 1.90
CA LYS A 237 -7.87 17.00 0.44
C LYS A 237 -8.82 15.89 -0.01
N TYR A 238 -8.91 14.80 0.75
CA TYR A 238 -9.82 13.69 0.47
C TYR A 238 -11.23 13.92 1.04
N ASN A 239 -11.46 15.06 1.72
CA ASN A 239 -12.74 15.42 2.31
C ASN A 239 -13.28 14.37 3.31
N VAL A 240 -12.40 13.87 4.18
CA VAL A 240 -12.71 12.93 5.26
C VAL A 240 -12.32 13.55 6.61
N PRO A 241 -13.14 13.39 7.68
CA PRO A 241 -12.76 13.79 9.03
C PRO A 241 -11.39 13.23 9.47
N CYS A 242 -10.61 14.04 10.17
CA CYS A 242 -9.28 13.67 10.65
C CYS A 242 -9.19 13.82 12.17
N VAL A 243 -8.82 12.73 12.84
CA VAL A 243 -8.43 12.70 14.25
C VAL A 243 -6.93 12.47 14.32
N VAL A 244 -6.20 13.39 14.94
CA VAL A 244 -4.80 13.16 15.30
C VAL A 244 -4.75 12.46 16.64
N THR A 245 -3.92 11.43 16.76
CA THR A 245 -3.63 10.78 18.04
C THR A 245 -2.14 10.79 18.34
N LEU A 246 -1.80 11.10 19.60
CA LEU A 246 -0.44 10.86 20.10
C LEU A 246 -0.42 9.57 20.90
N ASN A 247 0.45 8.64 20.49
CA ASN A 247 0.79 7.51 21.37
C ASN A 247 1.74 8.02 22.45
N ARG A 248 1.26 8.04 23.71
CA ARG A 248 2.01 8.58 24.84
C ARG A 248 3.21 7.71 25.20
N PHE A 249 4.38 8.32 25.39
CA PHE A 249 5.53 7.72 26.04
C PHE A 249 5.72 8.29 27.44
N THR A 250 6.38 7.52 28.31
CA THR A 250 6.68 7.94 29.70
C THR A 250 7.60 9.15 29.78
N SER A 251 8.36 9.44 28.73
CA SER A 251 9.28 10.57 28.62
C SER A 251 8.62 11.86 28.12
N ASP A 252 7.39 11.80 27.63
CA ASP A 252 6.72 12.95 27.03
C ASP A 252 6.28 13.92 28.14
N SER A 253 6.59 15.20 28.00
CA SER A 253 6.14 16.21 28.96
C SER A 253 4.72 16.70 28.64
N ASP A 254 3.99 17.13 29.67
CA ASP A 254 2.65 17.70 29.48
C ASP A 254 2.68 18.95 28.59
N GLU A 255 3.78 19.70 28.60
CA GLU A 255 3.97 20.86 27.72
C GLU A 255 4.10 20.47 26.24
N GLU A 256 4.85 19.40 25.95
CA GLU A 256 4.97 18.86 24.58
C GLU A 256 3.60 18.36 24.09
N LEU A 257 2.86 17.63 24.93
CA LEU A 257 1.53 17.11 24.60
C LEU A 257 0.51 18.24 24.38
N ALA A 258 0.50 19.25 25.26
CA ALA A 258 -0.41 20.39 25.17
C ALA A 258 -0.17 21.25 23.91
N TYR A 259 1.09 21.42 23.52
CA TYR A 259 1.43 22.12 22.29
C TYR A 259 0.87 21.41 21.05
N VAL A 260 1.10 20.10 20.93
CA VAL A 260 0.61 19.33 19.77
C VAL A 260 -0.91 19.33 19.70
N LYS A 261 -1.60 19.16 20.86
CA LYS A 261 -3.05 19.25 20.93
C LYS A 261 -3.56 20.58 20.39
N SER A 262 -3.06 21.68 20.94
CA SER A 262 -3.47 23.04 20.56
C SER A 262 -3.21 23.32 19.08
N PHE A 263 -2.10 22.81 18.55
CA PHE A 263 -1.76 22.93 17.14
C PHE A 263 -2.75 22.19 16.23
N CYS A 264 -3.06 20.93 16.55
CA CYS A 264 -3.97 20.11 15.74
C CYS A 264 -5.40 20.68 15.72
N GLU A 265 -5.90 21.10 16.88
CA GLU A 265 -7.22 21.74 17.00
C GLU A 265 -7.27 23.04 16.20
N GLY A 266 -6.19 23.85 16.25
CA GLY A 266 -6.05 25.06 15.43
C GLY A 266 -6.01 24.81 13.91
N LYS A 267 -5.72 23.58 13.47
CA LYS A 267 -5.74 23.13 12.08
C LYS A 267 -7.05 22.43 11.67
N GLY A 268 -8.05 22.42 12.57
CA GLY A 268 -9.33 21.79 12.31
C GLY A 268 -9.28 20.25 12.34
N ALA A 269 -8.28 19.66 12.99
CA ALA A 269 -8.23 18.23 13.27
C ALA A 269 -8.54 17.98 14.74
N SER A 270 -9.45 17.04 15.02
CA SER A 270 -9.71 16.56 16.37
C SER A 270 -8.44 15.93 16.95
N PHE A 271 -8.28 15.98 18.27
CA PHE A 271 -7.11 15.42 18.94
C PHE A 271 -7.53 14.48 20.08
N ALA A 272 -6.79 13.38 20.25
CA ALA A 272 -6.91 12.50 21.40
C ALA A 272 -5.54 11.94 21.82
N LEU A 273 -5.36 11.70 23.12
CA LEU A 273 -4.20 10.95 23.60
C LEU A 273 -4.50 9.45 23.60
N SER A 274 -3.51 8.64 23.25
CA SER A 274 -3.62 7.18 23.24
C SER A 274 -2.61 6.58 24.21
N GLU A 275 -3.12 5.78 25.15
CA GLU A 275 -2.36 5.03 26.15
C GLU A 275 -2.58 3.51 26.01
N VAL A 276 -3.08 3.06 24.85
CA VAL A 276 -3.51 1.66 24.62
C VAL A 276 -2.40 0.63 24.83
N TRP A 277 -1.13 1.01 24.65
CA TRP A 277 0.00 0.11 24.90
C TRP A 277 0.15 -0.24 26.38
N GLY A 278 -0.07 0.74 27.28
CA GLY A 278 0.09 0.57 28.73
C GLY A 278 -1.20 0.22 29.47
N LYS A 279 -2.37 0.57 28.90
CA LYS A 279 -3.67 0.46 29.56
C LYS A 279 -4.71 -0.36 28.78
N GLY A 280 -4.33 -0.99 27.67
CA GLY A 280 -5.29 -1.74 26.84
C GLY A 280 -6.40 -0.85 26.28
N GLY A 281 -7.61 -1.40 26.11
CA GLY A 281 -8.78 -0.69 25.59
C GLY A 281 -9.15 0.55 26.39
N ASP A 282 -8.98 0.55 27.71
CA ASP A 282 -9.24 1.70 28.57
C ASP A 282 -8.39 2.92 28.18
N GLY A 283 -7.16 2.69 27.73
CA GLY A 283 -6.26 3.73 27.23
C GLY A 283 -6.63 4.31 25.85
N GLY A 284 -7.68 3.78 25.21
CA GLY A 284 -8.17 4.19 23.90
C GLY A 284 -9.55 4.84 23.90
N LEU A 285 -10.20 4.99 25.07
CA LEU A 285 -11.57 5.49 25.16
C LEU A 285 -11.72 6.93 24.65
N GLU A 286 -10.76 7.81 24.93
CA GLU A 286 -10.76 9.19 24.43
C GLU A 286 -10.65 9.22 22.90
N LEU A 287 -9.75 8.40 22.33
CA LEU A 287 -9.60 8.27 20.88
C LEU A 287 -10.86 7.70 20.23
N ALA A 288 -11.46 6.66 20.82
CA ALA A 288 -12.70 6.08 20.32
C ALA A 288 -13.84 7.12 20.30
N ALA A 289 -14.00 7.89 21.38
CA ALA A 289 -14.98 8.97 21.45
C ALA A 289 -14.71 10.08 20.42
N ALA A 290 -13.46 10.48 20.23
CA ALA A 290 -13.06 11.49 19.25
C ALA A 290 -13.33 11.03 17.80
N VAL A 291 -13.13 9.74 17.51
CA VAL A 291 -13.48 9.13 16.21
C VAL A 291 -14.99 9.16 16.00
N GLN A 292 -15.78 8.72 16.98
CA GLN A 292 -17.26 8.73 16.88
C GLN A 292 -17.80 10.15 16.66
N ALA A 293 -17.28 11.13 17.42
CA ALA A 293 -17.67 12.53 17.28
C ALA A 293 -17.28 13.12 15.91
N SER A 294 -16.08 12.79 15.41
CA SER A 294 -15.62 13.25 14.10
C SER A 294 -16.44 12.67 12.95
N ILE A 295 -16.85 11.40 13.06
CA ILE A 295 -17.76 10.76 12.09
C ILE A 295 -19.11 11.46 12.09
N ALA A 296 -19.74 11.62 13.26
CA ALA A 296 -21.05 12.27 13.37
C ALA A 296 -21.03 13.72 12.85
N SER A 297 -19.95 14.46 13.14
CA SER A 297 -19.75 15.81 12.61
C SER A 297 -19.59 15.82 11.09
N GLY A 298 -18.79 14.90 10.53
CA GLY A 298 -18.61 14.78 9.08
C GLY A 298 -19.91 14.48 8.35
N GLU A 299 -20.72 13.58 8.88
CA GLU A 299 -22.05 13.26 8.36
C GLU A 299 -23.00 14.46 8.40
N ALA A 300 -23.06 15.16 9.54
CA ALA A 300 -23.89 16.36 9.70
C ALA A 300 -23.50 17.49 8.72
N ASN A 301 -22.21 17.59 8.40
CA ASN A 301 -21.67 18.57 7.44
C ASN A 301 -21.74 18.09 5.98
N GLY A 302 -22.26 16.89 5.71
CA GLY A 302 -22.34 16.33 4.36
C GLY A 302 -20.97 16.04 3.72
N GLN A 303 -19.93 15.82 4.53
CA GLN A 303 -18.61 15.45 4.03
C GLN A 303 -18.68 14.11 3.32
N LYS A 304 -18.05 14.03 2.15
CA LYS A 304 -18.02 12.83 1.32
C LYS A 304 -16.62 12.63 0.79
N PHE A 305 -16.11 11.41 0.97
CA PHE A 305 -14.83 10.99 0.44
C PHE A 305 -14.75 11.30 -1.06
N GLN A 306 -13.61 11.86 -1.45
CA GLN A 306 -13.24 12.09 -2.84
C GLN A 306 -11.80 11.62 -3.08
N VAL A 307 -11.52 11.19 -4.31
CA VAL A 307 -10.16 10.85 -4.75
C VAL A 307 -9.41 12.10 -5.19
N LEU A 308 -8.07 12.02 -5.25
CA LEU A 308 -7.22 13.17 -5.54
C LEU A 308 -7.29 13.62 -7.01
N TYR A 309 -7.55 12.69 -7.93
CA TYR A 309 -7.58 12.93 -9.37
C TYR A 309 -8.52 11.95 -10.11
N PRO A 310 -9.10 12.32 -11.27
CA PRO A 310 -9.95 11.42 -12.06
C PRO A 310 -9.14 10.41 -12.90
N ASP A 311 -9.79 9.33 -13.37
CA ASP A 311 -9.14 8.21 -14.06
C ASP A 311 -8.62 8.57 -15.45
N ASP A 312 -9.24 9.53 -16.13
CA ASP A 312 -8.96 9.91 -17.51
C ASP A 312 -7.70 10.79 -17.68
N LEU A 313 -7.08 11.25 -16.59
CA LEU A 313 -5.84 12.00 -16.68
C LEU A 313 -4.68 11.16 -17.22
N PRO A 314 -3.78 11.76 -18.02
CA PRO A 314 -2.52 11.15 -18.38
C PRO A 314 -1.69 10.73 -17.16
N LEU A 315 -0.89 9.68 -17.28
CA LEU A 315 -0.14 9.14 -16.13
C LEU A 315 0.83 10.16 -15.55
N LYS A 316 1.45 10.98 -16.40
CA LYS A 316 2.35 12.06 -15.97
C LYS A 316 1.63 13.11 -15.12
N GLU A 317 0.38 13.41 -15.45
CA GLU A 317 -0.42 14.39 -14.70
C GLU A 317 -0.83 13.81 -13.35
N LYS A 318 -1.27 12.55 -13.30
CA LYS A 318 -1.53 11.83 -12.02
C LYS A 318 -0.32 11.88 -11.10
N ILE A 319 0.88 11.54 -11.61
CA ILE A 319 2.14 11.60 -10.85
C ILE A 319 2.43 13.04 -10.40
N SER A 320 2.26 14.03 -11.29
CA SER A 320 2.49 15.44 -10.95
C SER A 320 1.54 15.94 -9.86
N ILE A 321 0.27 15.51 -9.88
CA ILE A 321 -0.72 15.87 -8.85
C ILE A 321 -0.29 15.28 -7.51
N ILE A 322 0.07 14.00 -7.44
CA ILE A 322 0.55 13.39 -6.19
C ILE A 322 1.79 14.15 -5.68
N ALA A 323 2.76 14.41 -6.56
CA ALA A 323 4.00 15.09 -6.18
C ALA A 323 3.76 16.51 -5.61
N LYS A 324 2.90 17.29 -6.26
CA LYS A 324 2.61 18.67 -5.83
C LYS A 324 1.69 18.70 -4.62
N GLU A 325 0.58 17.96 -4.68
CA GLU A 325 -0.48 18.05 -3.68
C GLU A 325 -0.10 17.34 -2.38
N ILE A 326 0.47 16.13 -2.47
CA ILE A 326 0.76 15.27 -1.31
C ILE A 326 2.19 15.49 -0.82
N TYR A 327 3.19 15.50 -1.71
CA TYR A 327 4.59 15.65 -1.29
C TYR A 327 5.03 17.11 -1.15
N GLY A 328 4.28 18.07 -1.71
CA GLY A 328 4.66 19.48 -1.69
C GLY A 328 5.81 19.83 -2.64
N ALA A 329 6.04 19.01 -3.67
CA ALA A 329 7.07 19.29 -4.67
C ALA A 329 6.68 20.50 -5.52
N GLU A 330 7.64 21.41 -5.76
CA GLU A 330 7.43 22.54 -6.66
C GLU A 330 7.33 22.07 -8.13
N ASN A 331 8.25 21.20 -8.53
CA ASN A 331 8.40 20.70 -9.89
C ASN A 331 8.67 19.19 -9.91
N ILE A 332 8.37 18.57 -11.04
CA ILE A 332 8.68 17.17 -11.32
C ILE A 332 9.46 17.07 -12.63
N SER A 333 10.45 16.18 -12.66
CA SER A 333 11.17 15.81 -13.87
C SER A 333 11.06 14.30 -14.08
N PHE A 334 11.04 13.89 -15.34
CA PHE A 334 11.06 12.48 -15.73
C PHE A 334 12.35 12.24 -16.50
N ASP A 335 13.12 11.24 -16.10
CA ASP A 335 14.22 10.78 -16.92
C ASP A 335 13.70 10.22 -18.26
N ALA A 336 14.61 10.07 -19.22
CA ALA A 336 14.26 9.68 -20.58
C ALA A 336 13.62 8.27 -20.64
N GLU A 337 14.02 7.35 -19.78
CA GLU A 337 13.52 5.98 -19.74
C GLU A 337 12.13 5.93 -19.11
N ALA A 338 11.91 6.58 -17.98
CA ALA A 338 10.60 6.74 -17.35
C ALA A 338 9.60 7.39 -18.31
N ALA A 339 9.99 8.47 -19.00
CA ALA A 339 9.12 9.12 -19.98
C ALA A 339 8.77 8.19 -21.16
N LYS A 340 9.69 7.32 -21.59
CA LYS A 340 9.46 6.32 -22.63
C LYS A 340 8.53 5.21 -22.14
N GLN A 341 8.71 4.74 -20.91
CA GLN A 341 7.86 3.72 -20.29
C GLN A 341 6.44 4.22 -20.10
N LEU A 342 6.24 5.44 -19.58
CA LEU A 342 4.89 6.03 -19.43
C LEU A 342 4.15 6.09 -20.77
N ARG A 343 4.81 6.57 -21.85
CA ARG A 343 4.24 6.56 -23.20
C ARG A 343 3.90 5.15 -23.68
N ARG A 344 4.71 4.15 -23.34
CA ARG A 344 4.44 2.75 -23.69
C ARG A 344 3.22 2.22 -22.94
N ILE A 345 3.13 2.48 -21.64
CA ILE A 345 2.00 2.07 -20.78
C ILE A 345 0.70 2.70 -21.29
N GLU A 346 0.72 3.98 -21.64
CA GLU A 346 -0.45 4.66 -22.25
C GLU A 346 -0.84 4.04 -23.59
N LYS A 347 0.13 3.74 -24.47
CA LYS A 347 -0.12 3.03 -25.74
C LYS A 347 -0.69 1.61 -25.57
N LEU A 348 -0.42 0.96 -24.45
CA LEU A 348 -1.02 -0.33 -24.09
C LEU A 348 -2.46 -0.18 -23.55
N GLY A 349 -2.99 1.04 -23.47
CA GLY A 349 -4.35 1.32 -22.98
C GLY A 349 -4.44 1.45 -21.47
N PHE A 350 -3.32 1.55 -20.76
CA PHE A 350 -3.25 1.54 -19.29
C PHE A 350 -3.25 2.94 -18.65
N ALA A 351 -3.50 3.98 -19.45
CA ALA A 351 -3.56 5.36 -18.97
C ALA A 351 -4.58 5.56 -17.83
N HIS A 352 -5.67 4.78 -17.85
CA HIS A 352 -6.77 4.88 -16.90
C HIS A 352 -6.46 4.33 -15.50
N PHE A 353 -5.38 3.56 -15.31
CA PHE A 353 -5.05 3.01 -14.00
C PHE A 353 -4.61 4.11 -13.01
N PRO A 354 -4.83 3.91 -11.69
CA PRO A 354 -4.31 4.80 -10.67
C PRO A 354 -2.79 4.64 -10.52
N VAL A 355 -2.16 5.66 -9.93
CA VAL A 355 -0.72 5.72 -9.63
C VAL A 355 -0.48 5.79 -8.13
#